data_AF-A0A0D2IWA2-F1
#
_entry.id   AF-A0A0D2IWA2-F1
#
_cell.length_a   1.000
_cell.length_b   1.000
_cell.length_c   1.000
_cell.angle_alpha   90.00
_cell.angle_beta   90.00
_cell.angle_gamma   90.00
#
_symmetry.space_group_name_H-M   'P 1'
#
loop_
_entity.id
_entity.type
_entity.pdbx_description
1 polymer ?
#
loop_
_entity_poly.entity_id
_entity_poly.type
_entity_poly.pdbx_seq_one_letter_code
_entity_poly.pdbx_strand_id
1 'polypeptide(L)'
;MPQTSPVGPRAPKDDFMKALGLSTTDPRHEGYYRAMREEAIAVYSRLNSDRSNLIDEKRNDSATTPPFFWHHIRQDRRRQAVIETWQQAKPGTVQRTLFDQGATTGEHAPNWVTLWLLYSVFRSRDIRNNRNRRTGEGNSSGGQLSGATDAAIFDPARDKYVRR
;
A
#
# COMPACT_ATOMS: atom_id res chain seq x y z
N MET A 1 -10.48 28.42 1.91
CA MET A 1 -9.96 27.10 1.49
C MET A 1 -10.98 26.06 1.91
N PRO A 2 -11.42 25.13 1.04
CA PRO A 2 -12.34 24.07 1.47
C PRO A 2 -11.69 23.28 2.61
N GLN A 3 -12.43 23.04 3.69
CA GLN A 3 -11.91 22.32 4.83
C GLN A 3 -11.73 20.85 4.46
N THR A 4 -10.49 20.40 4.33
CA THR A 4 -10.15 18.99 4.18
C THR A 4 -10.47 18.30 5.51
N SER A 5 -11.40 17.36 5.51
CA SER A 5 -11.70 16.57 6.71
C SER A 5 -10.68 15.44 6.80
N PRO A 6 -9.84 15.38 7.86
CA PRO A 6 -8.88 14.29 8.01
C PRO A 6 -9.56 12.93 8.01
N VAL A 7 -9.02 11.98 7.27
CA VAL A 7 -9.48 10.59 7.33
C VAL A 7 -8.49 9.73 8.10
N GLY A 8 -9.03 8.74 8.82
CA GLY A 8 -8.21 7.77 9.55
C GLY A 8 -7.45 6.84 8.59
N PRO A 9 -6.36 6.21 9.05
CA PRO A 9 -5.47 5.39 8.20
C PRO A 9 -6.16 4.18 7.55
N ARG A 10 -7.33 3.76 8.05
CA ARG A 10 -8.12 2.65 7.52
C ARG A 10 -9.18 3.05 6.49
N ALA A 11 -9.36 4.35 6.25
CA ALA A 11 -10.33 4.85 5.27
C ALA A 11 -10.01 4.30 3.86
N PRO A 12 -11.04 4.05 3.03
CA PRO A 12 -10.83 3.62 1.65
C PRO A 12 -10.13 4.71 0.82
N LYS A 13 -9.54 4.31 -0.31
CA LYS A 13 -8.82 5.23 -1.21
C LYS A 13 -9.73 6.37 -1.69
N ASP A 14 -10.98 6.07 -2.00
CA ASP A 14 -11.94 7.04 -2.52
C ASP A 14 -12.20 8.17 -1.52
N ASP A 15 -12.36 7.83 -0.23
CA ASP A 15 -12.54 8.82 0.85
C ASP A 15 -11.27 9.65 1.05
N PHE A 16 -10.10 9.01 1.00
CA PHE A 16 -8.81 9.70 1.07
C PHE A 16 -8.63 10.72 -0.08
N MET A 17 -8.93 10.30 -1.31
CA MET A 17 -8.84 11.16 -2.49
C MET A 17 -9.84 12.31 -2.39
N LYS A 18 -11.09 12.02 -2.04
CA LYS A 18 -12.14 13.02 -1.85
C LYS A 18 -11.78 14.04 -0.77
N ALA A 19 -11.18 13.60 0.34
CA ALA A 19 -10.72 14.48 1.42
C ALA A 19 -9.61 15.46 0.97
N LEU A 20 -8.85 15.12 -0.07
CA LEU A 20 -7.86 15.99 -0.72
C LEU A 20 -8.43 16.81 -1.89
N GLY A 21 -9.74 16.74 -2.14
CA GLY A 21 -10.37 17.35 -3.31
C GLY A 21 -9.99 16.67 -4.63
N LEU A 22 -9.47 15.44 -4.58
CA LEU A 22 -9.10 14.63 -5.73
C LEU A 22 -10.25 13.68 -6.11
N SER A 23 -10.28 13.28 -7.38
CA SER A 23 -11.21 12.30 -7.94
C SER A 23 -10.47 11.03 -8.32
N THR A 24 -11.05 9.87 -8.06
CA THR A 24 -10.53 8.56 -8.53
C THR A 24 -10.86 8.27 -10.00
N THR A 25 -11.72 9.08 -10.62
CA THR A 25 -12.09 8.93 -12.03
C THR A 25 -11.27 9.84 -12.97
N ASP A 26 -10.52 10.81 -12.44
CA ASP A 26 -9.63 11.67 -13.24
C ASP A 26 -8.22 11.05 -13.32
N PRO A 27 -7.73 10.67 -14.51
CA PRO A 27 -6.39 10.10 -14.67
C PRO A 27 -5.25 10.98 -14.15
N ARG A 28 -5.41 12.31 -14.14
CA ARG A 28 -4.40 13.24 -13.61
C ARG A 28 -4.30 13.15 -12.09
N HIS A 29 -5.44 13.04 -11.42
CA HIS A 29 -5.52 12.86 -9.97
C HIS A 29 -4.94 11.50 -9.54
N GLU A 30 -5.16 10.45 -10.34
CA GLU A 30 -4.47 9.17 -10.18
C GLU A 30 -2.95 9.31 -10.32
N GLY A 31 -2.48 10.14 -11.25
CA GLY A 31 -1.07 10.51 -11.36
C GLY A 31 -0.52 11.16 -10.10
N TYR A 32 -1.25 12.09 -9.49
CA TYR A 32 -0.86 12.74 -8.22
C TYR A 32 -0.83 11.74 -7.07
N TYR A 33 -1.85 10.90 -6.96
CA TYR A 33 -1.91 9.81 -5.99
C TYR A 33 -0.72 8.87 -6.11
N ARG A 34 -0.41 8.42 -7.34
CA ARG A 34 0.73 7.53 -7.60
C ARG A 34 2.02 8.18 -7.14
N ALA A 35 2.25 9.44 -7.49
CA ALA A 35 3.47 10.12 -7.10
C ALA A 35 3.59 10.32 -5.59
N MET A 36 2.50 10.65 -4.89
CA MET A 36 2.48 10.67 -3.41
C MET A 36 2.81 9.30 -2.82
N ARG A 37 2.31 8.22 -3.43
CA ARG A 37 2.56 6.85 -2.98
C ARG A 37 4.01 6.43 -3.17
N GLU A 38 4.69 6.88 -4.22
CA GLU A 38 6.13 6.61 -4.42
C GLU A 38 6.98 7.17 -3.28
N GLU A 39 6.66 8.38 -2.77
CA GLU A 39 7.34 8.95 -1.60
C GLU A 39 7.18 8.07 -0.36
N ALA A 40 5.97 7.54 -0.13
CA ALA A 40 5.69 6.63 0.97
C ALA A 40 6.38 5.25 0.79
N ILE A 41 6.49 4.74 -0.44
CA ILE A 41 7.20 3.49 -0.75
C ILE A 41 8.69 3.63 -0.42
N ALA A 42 9.31 4.77 -0.71
CA ALA A 42 10.71 5.00 -0.38
C ALA A 42 10.97 4.96 1.14
N VAL A 43 10.10 5.60 1.95
CA VAL A 43 10.18 5.55 3.41
C VAL A 43 9.91 4.14 3.94
N TYR A 44 8.92 3.44 3.38
CA TYR A 44 8.66 2.04 3.69
C TYR A 44 9.91 1.16 3.45
N SER A 45 10.61 1.33 2.34
CA SER A 45 11.83 0.58 2.04
C SER A 45 12.92 0.82 3.09
N ARG A 46 13.10 2.07 3.55
CA ARG A 46 14.03 2.41 4.66
C ARG A 46 13.62 1.77 5.99
N LEU A 47 12.32 1.74 6.29
CA LEU A 47 11.84 1.08 7.51
C LEU A 47 12.10 -0.43 7.50
N ASN A 48 12.15 -1.03 6.32
CA ASN A 48 12.40 -2.46 6.14
C ASN A 48 13.90 -2.82 6.07
N SER A 49 14.80 -1.85 5.90
CA SER A 49 16.24 -2.12 5.81
C SER A 49 16.93 -2.23 7.18
N ASP A 50 16.30 -1.75 8.26
CA ASP A 50 16.92 -1.70 9.58
C ASP A 50 15.98 -2.21 10.69
N ARG A 51 16.47 -3.18 11.46
CA ARG A 51 15.79 -3.77 12.64
C ARG A 51 15.70 -2.79 13.80
N SER A 52 16.55 -1.76 13.83
CA SER A 52 16.47 -0.67 14.79
C SER A 52 15.16 0.14 14.65
N ASN A 53 14.32 -0.11 13.64
CA ASN A 53 12.97 0.47 13.55
C ASN A 53 11.91 -0.31 14.34
N LEU A 54 12.23 -1.52 14.81
CA LEU A 54 11.28 -2.45 15.42
C LEU A 54 11.11 -2.23 16.93
N ILE A 55 9.94 -2.58 17.44
CA ILE A 55 9.69 -2.79 18.88
C ILE A 55 10.66 -3.84 19.43
N ASP A 56 11.03 -3.72 20.70
CA ASP A 56 12.13 -4.50 21.28
C ASP A 56 11.91 -6.01 21.16
N GLU A 57 10.68 -6.47 21.39
CA GLU A 57 10.26 -7.86 21.20
C GLU A 57 10.60 -8.39 19.80
N LYS A 58 10.32 -7.60 18.76
CA LYS A 58 10.54 -7.96 17.35
C LYS A 58 11.96 -7.68 16.88
N ARG A 59 12.66 -6.72 17.50
CA ARG A 59 14.06 -6.43 17.21
C ARG A 59 14.96 -7.59 17.63
N ASN A 60 14.69 -8.19 18.79
CA ASN A 60 15.51 -9.26 19.36
C ASN A 60 15.13 -10.65 18.82
N ASP A 61 13.98 -10.78 18.17
CA ASP A 61 13.50 -12.02 17.56
C ASP A 61 14.12 -12.25 16.16
N SER A 62 15.05 -13.21 16.05
CA SER A 62 15.72 -13.56 14.79
C SER A 62 14.78 -14.13 13.73
N ALA A 63 13.60 -14.64 14.10
CA ALA A 63 12.59 -15.12 13.16
C ALA A 63 11.81 -13.97 12.49
N THR A 64 11.83 -12.77 13.07
CA THR A 64 11.19 -11.60 12.46
C THR A 64 12.05 -11.10 11.30
N THR A 65 11.66 -11.39 10.06
CA THR A 65 12.35 -10.93 8.84
C THR A 65 11.51 -9.90 8.07
N PRO A 66 12.13 -9.05 7.23
CA PRO A 66 11.39 -8.19 6.32
C PRO A 66 10.57 -9.00 5.29
N PRO A 67 9.44 -8.48 4.78
CA PRO A 67 8.88 -7.18 5.09
C PRO A 67 8.24 -7.12 6.48
N PHE A 68 8.56 -6.08 7.24
CA PHE A 68 7.98 -5.84 8.56
C PHE A 68 6.56 -5.31 8.45
N PHE A 69 5.71 -5.68 9.41
CA PHE A 69 4.35 -5.17 9.50
C PHE A 69 4.30 -3.85 10.27
N TRP A 70 3.25 -3.06 10.02
CA TRP A 70 3.03 -1.79 10.71
C TRP A 70 3.13 -1.92 12.23
N HIS A 71 2.55 -2.99 12.79
CA HIS A 71 2.56 -3.26 14.23
C HIS A 71 3.94 -3.67 14.78
N HIS A 72 4.89 -4.06 13.94
CA HIS A 72 6.27 -4.33 14.35
C HIS A 72 7.10 -3.05 14.54
N ILE A 73 6.77 -1.96 13.83
CA ILE A 73 7.51 -0.70 13.90
C ILE A 73 7.21 0.00 15.22
N ARG A 74 8.20 0.61 15.88
CA ARG A 74 7.94 1.39 17.11
C ARG A 74 7.08 2.63 16.86
N GLN A 75 6.37 3.08 17.89
CA GLN A 75 5.47 4.23 17.79
C GLN A 75 6.19 5.55 17.46
N ASP A 76 7.33 5.83 18.10
CA ASP A 76 8.21 6.97 17.81
C ASP A 76 8.67 6.93 16.35
N ARG A 77 9.10 5.76 15.89
CA ARG A 77 9.58 5.58 14.53
C ARG A 77 8.49 5.74 13.48
N ARG A 78 7.27 5.26 13.75
CA ARG A 78 6.09 5.51 12.90
C ARG A 78 5.84 7.01 12.75
N ARG A 79 5.83 7.75 13.87
CA ARG A 79 5.63 9.21 13.85
C ARG A 79 6.71 9.92 13.04
N GLN A 80 7.97 9.52 13.21
CA GLN A 80 9.09 10.08 12.44
C GLN A 80 8.98 9.73 10.94
N ALA A 81 8.55 8.52 10.59
CA ALA A 81 8.36 8.12 9.19
C ALA A 81 7.25 8.92 8.49
N VAL A 82 6.18 9.29 9.20
CA VAL A 82 5.12 10.19 8.72
C VAL A 82 5.69 11.57 8.35
N ILE A 83 6.61 12.10 9.17
CA ILE A 83 7.33 13.35 8.90
C ILE A 83 8.27 13.18 7.71
N GLU A 84 9.04 12.10 7.66
CA GLU A 84 10.00 11.83 6.57
C GLU A 84 9.29 11.74 5.21
N THR A 85 8.13 11.08 5.13
CA THR A 85 7.36 11.01 3.87
C THR A 85 6.98 12.40 3.38
N TRP A 86 6.62 13.32 4.29
CA TRP A 86 6.32 14.71 3.93
C TRP A 86 7.57 15.47 3.50
N GLN A 87 8.66 15.37 4.26
CA GLN A 87 9.90 16.10 4.00
C GLN A 87 10.62 15.64 2.74
N GLN A 88 10.47 14.37 2.37
CA GLN A 88 11.08 13.80 1.18
C GLN A 88 10.51 14.39 -0.12
N ALA A 89 9.22 14.74 -0.13
CA ALA A 89 8.62 15.41 -1.28
C ALA A 89 9.27 16.78 -1.49
N LYS A 90 9.81 16.99 -2.69
CA LYS A 90 10.53 18.21 -3.06
C LYS A 90 9.62 19.44 -2.95
N PRO A 91 10.08 20.56 -2.35
CA PRO A 91 9.35 21.82 -2.37
C PRO A 91 8.92 22.24 -3.79
N GLY A 92 7.70 22.72 -3.92
CA GLY A 92 7.12 23.16 -5.21
C GLY A 92 6.51 22.06 -6.06
N THR A 93 6.54 20.79 -5.65
CA THR A 93 5.84 19.71 -6.35
C THR A 93 4.41 19.54 -5.87
N VAL A 94 3.56 18.91 -6.70
CA VAL A 94 2.15 18.65 -6.35
C VAL A 94 2.01 17.75 -5.11
N GLN A 95 2.91 16.77 -4.92
CA GLN A 95 2.86 15.88 -3.75
C GLN A 95 3.13 16.68 -2.48
N ARG A 96 4.10 17.60 -2.52
CA ARG A 96 4.41 18.46 -1.38
C ARG A 96 3.21 19.34 -1.01
N THR A 97 2.59 20.00 -1.98
CA THR A 97 1.38 20.80 -1.75
C THR A 97 0.23 19.98 -1.15
N LEU A 98 0.01 18.75 -1.61
CA LEU A 98 -1.02 17.87 -1.06
C LEU A 98 -0.67 17.38 0.35
N PHE A 99 0.61 17.13 0.63
CA PHE A 99 1.05 16.78 1.98
C PHE A 99 0.92 17.97 2.94
N ASP A 100 1.18 19.20 2.49
CA ASP A 100 1.03 20.40 3.33
C ASP A 100 -0.42 20.58 3.82
N GLN A 101 -1.42 20.16 3.03
CA GLN A 101 -2.84 20.12 3.43
C GLN A 101 -3.15 19.08 4.51
N GLY A 102 -2.24 18.14 4.74
CA GLY A 102 -2.38 17.05 5.68
C GLY A 102 -1.97 17.37 7.12
N ALA A 103 -1.37 18.55 7.35
CA ALA A 103 -0.90 18.96 8.67
C ALA A 103 -2.04 18.93 9.69
N THR A 104 -1.86 18.20 10.79
CA THR A 104 -2.91 18.00 11.79
C THR A 104 -2.33 17.80 13.19
N THR A 105 -3.20 17.94 14.20
CA THR A 105 -2.89 17.65 15.60
C THR A 105 -3.78 16.51 16.10
N GLY A 106 -3.48 15.95 17.28
CA GLY A 106 -4.25 14.84 17.85
C GLY A 106 -3.83 13.46 17.33
N GLU A 107 -4.81 12.56 17.15
CA GLU A 107 -4.58 11.13 16.90
C GLU A 107 -3.83 10.83 15.60
N HIS A 108 -4.07 11.62 14.56
CA HIS A 108 -3.47 11.43 13.23
C HIS A 108 -2.27 12.35 12.97
N ALA A 109 -1.75 12.97 14.04
CA ALA A 109 -0.59 13.84 13.97
C ALA A 109 0.70 13.09 13.58
N PRO A 110 1.67 13.79 12.96
CA PRO A 110 1.62 15.20 12.59
C PRO A 110 0.95 15.49 11.25
N ASN A 111 0.69 14.46 10.45
CA ASN A 111 0.14 14.62 9.11
C ASN A 111 -0.72 13.41 8.72
N TRP A 112 -2.03 13.62 8.57
CA TRP A 112 -2.96 12.52 8.30
C TRP A 112 -2.80 11.95 6.90
N VAL A 113 -2.35 12.77 5.92
CA VAL A 113 -2.17 12.36 4.53
C VAL A 113 -1.00 11.38 4.42
N THR A 114 0.15 11.74 4.97
CA THR A 114 1.32 10.86 4.93
C THR A 114 1.16 9.65 5.84
N LEU A 115 0.45 9.77 6.96
CA LEU A 115 0.04 8.63 7.78
C LEU A 115 -0.81 7.64 7.00
N TRP A 116 -1.85 8.12 6.30
CA TRP A 116 -2.73 7.28 5.49
C TRP A 116 -1.93 6.59 4.38
N LEU A 117 -1.11 7.33 3.64
CA LEU A 117 -0.30 6.78 2.55
C LEU A 117 0.68 5.72 3.02
N LEU A 118 1.44 6.02 4.08
CA LEU A 118 2.42 5.07 4.60
C LEU A 118 1.72 3.80 5.11
N TYR A 119 0.63 3.94 5.86
CA TYR A 119 -0.15 2.79 6.32
C TYR A 119 -0.74 1.98 5.15
N SER A 120 -1.22 2.66 4.09
CA SER A 120 -1.75 2.00 2.89
C SER A 120 -0.69 1.13 2.20
N VAL A 121 0.57 1.59 2.16
CA VAL A 121 1.71 0.83 1.61
C VAL A 121 1.97 -0.42 2.43
N PHE A 122 2.10 -0.29 3.76
CA PHE A 122 2.25 -1.44 4.67
C PHE A 122 1.14 -2.47 4.47
N ARG A 123 -0.12 -2.01 4.45
CA ARG A 123 -1.28 -2.88 4.23
C ARG A 123 -1.25 -3.62 2.90
N SER A 124 -0.78 -2.98 1.83
CA SER A 124 -0.74 -3.59 0.49
C SER A 124 0.32 -4.69 0.36
N ARG A 125 1.35 -4.68 1.22
CA ARG A 125 2.44 -5.65 1.24
C ARG A 125 2.20 -6.79 2.25
N ASP A 126 1.18 -6.67 3.09
CA ASP A 126 0.78 -7.74 4.00
C ASP A 126 0.00 -8.85 3.26
N ILE A 127 0.63 -10.02 3.10
CA ILE A 127 0.03 -11.21 2.49
C ILE A 127 -1.27 -11.67 3.17
N ARG A 128 -1.48 -11.39 4.46
CA ARG A 128 -2.73 -11.70 5.17
C ARG A 128 -3.88 -10.85 4.63
N ASN A 129 -3.59 -9.61 4.25
CA ASN A 129 -4.56 -8.70 3.63
C ASN A 129 -4.88 -9.09 2.18
N ASN A 130 -3.93 -9.69 1.45
CA ASN A 130 -4.14 -10.14 0.08
C ASN A 130 -5.01 -11.40 -0.04
N ARG A 131 -5.06 -12.25 1.00
CA ARG A 131 -5.93 -13.44 1.03
C ARG A 131 -7.43 -13.08 1.05
N ASN A 132 -7.83 -12.04 1.79
CA ASN A 132 -9.23 -11.60 1.83
C ASN A 132 -9.72 -10.97 0.51
N ARG A 133 -8.82 -10.57 -0.40
CA ARG A 133 -9.21 -10.07 -1.73
C ARG A 133 -9.49 -11.19 -2.73
N ARG A 134 -8.78 -12.32 -2.65
CA ARG A 134 -8.97 -13.45 -3.58
C ARG A 134 -10.26 -14.23 -3.32
N THR A 135 -10.86 -14.09 -2.13
CA THR A 135 -12.17 -14.71 -1.83
C THR A 135 -13.35 -13.85 -2.34
N GLY A 136 -13.10 -12.62 -2.81
CA GLY A 136 -14.14 -11.69 -3.27
C GLY A 136 -14.31 -11.56 -4.79
N GLU A 137 -13.43 -12.17 -5.60
CA GLU A 137 -13.51 -12.18 -7.07
C GLU A 137 -13.75 -13.60 -7.61
N GLY A 138 -14.75 -14.28 -7.03
CA GLY A 138 -15.20 -15.61 -7.45
C GLY A 138 -16.52 -15.61 -8.23
N ASN A 139 -16.89 -14.50 -8.89
CA ASN A 139 -18.14 -14.45 -9.64
C ASN A 139 -17.97 -13.77 -10.99
N SER A 140 -17.24 -14.41 -11.90
CA SER A 140 -17.45 -14.29 -13.35
C SER A 140 -16.77 -15.46 -14.07
N SER A 141 -17.57 -16.12 -14.92
CA SER A 141 -17.22 -17.17 -15.89
C SER A 141 -16.80 -18.55 -15.36
N GLY A 142 -17.71 -19.51 -15.48
CA GLY A 142 -17.39 -20.93 -15.40
C GLY A 142 -18.63 -21.81 -15.22
N GLY A 143 -19.60 -21.70 -16.14
CA GLY A 143 -20.74 -22.63 -16.17
C GLY A 143 -20.27 -24.07 -16.30
N GLN A 144 -20.93 -24.97 -15.55
CA GLN A 144 -20.89 -26.41 -15.81
C GLN A 144 -21.12 -26.68 -17.29
N LEU A 145 -20.24 -27.48 -17.92
CA LEU A 145 -20.62 -28.47 -18.92
C LEU A 145 -19.56 -29.60 -18.93
N SER A 146 -20.06 -30.77 -18.55
CA SER A 146 -19.58 -32.12 -18.86
C SER A 146 -18.99 -32.28 -20.27
N GLY A 147 -17.91 -33.05 -20.39
CA GLY A 147 -17.49 -33.63 -21.68
C GLY A 147 -16.00 -33.90 -21.78
N ALA A 148 -15.63 -35.18 -21.73
CA ALA A 148 -14.29 -35.67 -22.03
C ALA A 148 -13.96 -35.48 -23.51
N THR A 149 -12.85 -34.80 -23.83
CA THR A 149 -12.11 -34.96 -25.09
C THR A 149 -10.64 -34.58 -24.91
N ASP A 150 -9.79 -35.60 -24.96
CA ASP A 150 -8.41 -35.67 -25.45
C ASP A 150 -7.75 -34.33 -25.87
N ALA A 151 -6.89 -33.78 -25.00
CA ALA A 151 -6.07 -32.61 -25.32
C ALA A 151 -4.58 -32.96 -25.10
N ALA A 152 -3.81 -32.94 -26.20
CA ALA A 152 -2.36 -33.16 -26.17
C ALA A 152 -1.66 -32.06 -25.36
N ILE A 153 -0.78 -32.45 -24.43
CA ILE A 153 -0.01 -31.53 -23.60
C ILE A 153 1.30 -31.22 -24.34
N PHE A 154 1.62 -29.93 -24.46
CA PHE A 154 2.88 -29.47 -25.06
C PHE A 154 4.06 -29.71 -24.11
N ASP A 155 5.08 -30.45 -24.58
CA ASP A 155 6.31 -30.68 -23.82
C ASP A 155 7.44 -29.78 -24.36
N PRO A 156 7.83 -28.72 -23.63
CA PRO A 156 8.83 -27.75 -24.08
C PRO A 156 10.26 -28.29 -24.08
N ALA A 157 10.54 -29.45 -23.46
CA ALA A 157 11.85 -30.09 -23.57
C ALA A 157 12.03 -30.82 -24.91
N ARG A 158 10.92 -31.10 -25.62
CA ARG A 158 10.89 -31.87 -26.86
C ARG A 158 10.28 -31.11 -28.04
N ASP A 159 9.84 -29.87 -27.81
CA ASP A 159 9.21 -28.96 -28.77
C ASP A 159 8.10 -29.61 -29.61
N LYS A 160 7.28 -30.45 -28.96
CA LYS A 160 6.14 -31.12 -29.63
C LYS A 160 5.02 -31.45 -28.65
N TYR A 161 3.80 -31.57 -29.21
CA TYR A 161 2.61 -31.99 -28.47
C TYR A 161 2.58 -33.50 -28.28
N VAL A 162 2.36 -33.96 -27.05
CA VAL A 162 2.25 -35.38 -26.71
C VAL A 162 0.83 -35.66 -26.21
N ARG A 163 0.15 -36.60 -26.86
CA ARG A 163 -1.14 -37.13 -26.39
C ARG A 163 -0.90 -38.12 -25.25
N ARG A 164 -1.85 -38.20 -24.34
CA ARG A 164 -1.78 -39.13 -23.21
C ARG A 164 -2.03 -40.56 -23.66
#